data_AF-A0A1Y3USB2-F1
#
_entry.id   AF-A0A1Y3USB2-F1
#
_cell.length_a   1.000
_cell.length_b   1.000
_cell.length_c   1.000
_cell.angle_alpha   90.00
_cell.angle_beta   90.00
_cell.angle_gamma   90.00
#
_symmetry.space_group_name_H-M   'P 1'
#
loop_
_entity.id
_entity.type
_entity.pdbx_description
1 polymer ?
#
loop_
_entity_poly.entity_id
_entity_poly.type
_entity_poly.pdbx_seq_one_letter_code
_entity_poly.pdbx_strand_id
1 'polypeptide(L)'
;MQQIRPISDLRNKFAEVSRDVHETNEPVFLTKNGVGDMVVMSMESFAALEFDSTVYAKLQEAEREAEATATRYSSAEVLATLRETLEPQVIGTPPAVPSSSSVESRTADVKTTAHV
;
A
#
# COMPACT_ATOMS: atom_id res chain seq x y z
N MET A 1 -9.41 -19.23 -24.21
CA MET A 1 -9.64 -18.94 -25.66
C MET A 1 -10.22 -17.53 -25.73
N GLN A 2 -9.70 -16.62 -26.56
CA GLN A 2 -10.13 -15.22 -26.52
C GLN A 2 -11.63 -15.07 -26.82
N GLN A 3 -12.42 -14.71 -25.81
CA GLN A 3 -13.86 -14.48 -25.94
C GLN A 3 -14.11 -13.08 -26.49
N ILE A 4 -14.58 -12.98 -27.73
CA ILE A 4 -14.95 -11.70 -28.36
C ILE A 4 -16.48 -11.63 -28.48
N ARG A 5 -17.08 -10.57 -27.95
CA ARG A 5 -18.54 -10.35 -27.93
C ARG A 5 -18.88 -8.93 -28.39
N PRO A 6 -20.09 -8.68 -28.90
CA PRO A 6 -20.53 -7.31 -29.20
C PRO A 6 -20.83 -6.56 -27.89
N ILE A 7 -20.56 -5.24 -27.84
CA ILE A 7 -20.83 -4.42 -26.66
C ILE A 7 -22.33 -4.41 -26.26
N SER A 8 -23.22 -4.69 -27.21
CA SER A 8 -24.66 -4.86 -26.95
C SER A 8 -24.97 -6.02 -26.01
N ASP A 9 -24.09 -7.02 -25.89
CA ASP A 9 -24.28 -8.14 -24.96
C ASP A 9 -24.25 -7.68 -23.50
N LEU A 10 -23.62 -6.55 -23.18
CA LEU A 10 -23.73 -5.97 -21.84
C LEU A 10 -25.14 -5.51 -21.49
N ARG A 11 -25.97 -5.17 -22.49
CA ARG A 11 -27.37 -4.79 -22.25
C ARG A 11 -28.26 -6.00 -22.01
N ASN A 12 -28.10 -7.03 -22.86
CA ASN A 12 -29.07 -8.12 -22.95
C ASN A 12 -28.60 -9.44 -22.33
N LYS A 13 -27.29 -9.63 -22.18
CA LYS A 13 -26.64 -10.87 -21.74
C LYS A 13 -25.61 -10.62 -20.63
N PHE A 14 -25.84 -9.60 -19.81
CA PHE A 14 -24.93 -9.23 -18.73
C PHE A 14 -24.60 -10.41 -17.81
N ALA A 15 -25.60 -11.22 -17.44
CA ALA A 15 -25.41 -12.36 -16.55
C ALA A 15 -24.43 -13.40 -17.13
N GLU A 16 -24.51 -13.66 -18.45
CA GLU A 16 -23.56 -14.56 -19.13
C GLU A 16 -22.16 -13.96 -19.15
N VAL A 17 -22.03 -12.69 -19.53
CA VAL A 17 -20.72 -12.00 -19.57
C VAL A 17 -20.09 -11.96 -18.18
N SER A 18 -20.89 -11.65 -17.14
CA SER A 18 -20.45 -11.64 -15.75
C SER A 18 -20.00 -13.03 -15.31
N ARG A 19 -20.77 -14.08 -15.63
CA ARG A 19 -20.39 -15.45 -15.30
C ARG A 19 -19.08 -15.85 -15.98
N ASP A 20 -18.93 -15.56 -17.28
CA ASP A 20 -17.74 -15.90 -18.04
C ASP A 20 -16.47 -15.30 -17.41
N VAL A 21 -16.49 -14.01 -17.04
CA VAL A 21 -15.30 -13.34 -16.45
C VAL A 21 -14.96 -13.83 -15.05
N HIS A 22 -15.91 -14.39 -14.29
CA HIS A 22 -15.66 -14.95 -12.96
C HIS A 22 -15.29 -16.45 -13.00
N GLU A 23 -15.89 -17.23 -13.89
CA GLU A 23 -15.61 -18.68 -13.99
C GLU A 23 -14.30 -18.97 -14.70
N THR A 24 -13.99 -18.20 -15.74
CA THR A 24 -12.78 -18.44 -16.54
C THR A 24 -11.57 -17.68 -16.02
N ASN A 25 -11.77 -16.61 -15.25
CA ASN A 25 -10.74 -15.61 -14.93
C ASN A 25 -10.02 -15.04 -16.18
N GLU A 26 -10.62 -15.19 -17.37
CA GLU A 26 -10.09 -14.66 -18.63
C GLU A 26 -10.81 -13.36 -19.02
N PRO A 27 -10.11 -12.40 -19.65
CA PRO A 27 -10.73 -11.20 -20.19
C PRO A 27 -11.68 -11.49 -21.37
N VAL A 28 -12.84 -10.83 -21.36
CA VAL A 28 -13.77 -10.77 -22.48
C VAL A 28 -13.57 -9.48 -23.25
N PHE A 29 -13.39 -9.59 -24.56
CA PHE A 29 -13.17 -8.47 -25.47
C PHE A 29 -14.50 -8.06 -26.09
N LEU A 30 -14.83 -6.79 -25.98
CA LEU A 30 -16.05 -6.21 -26.52
C LEU A 30 -15.76 -5.44 -27.79
N THR A 31 -16.60 -5.65 -28.79
CA THR A 31 -16.54 -4.99 -30.08
C THR A 31 -17.76 -4.12 -30.31
N LYS A 32 -17.54 -3.00 -31.00
CA LYS A 32 -18.57 -2.11 -31.50
C LYS A 32 -18.39 -2.00 -33.01
N ASN A 33 -19.39 -2.44 -33.78
CA ASN A 33 -19.34 -2.47 -35.24
C ASN A 33 -18.10 -3.21 -35.80
N GLY A 34 -17.71 -4.32 -35.16
CA GLY A 34 -16.55 -5.12 -35.56
C GLY A 34 -15.19 -4.56 -35.16
N VAL A 35 -15.14 -3.39 -34.52
CA VAL A 35 -13.91 -2.78 -33.99
C VAL A 35 -13.82 -3.04 -32.49
N GLY A 36 -12.63 -3.38 -31.99
CA GLY A 36 -12.38 -3.52 -30.55
C GLY A 36 -12.66 -2.20 -29.82
N ASP A 37 -13.40 -2.27 -28.72
CA ASP A 37 -13.88 -1.08 -27.99
C ASP A 37 -13.45 -1.15 -26.51
N MET A 38 -13.74 -2.25 -25.82
CA MET A 38 -13.47 -2.40 -24.39
C MET A 38 -13.09 -3.84 -24.02
N VAL A 39 -12.40 -4.02 -22.90
CA VAL A 39 -12.16 -5.33 -22.27
C VAL A 39 -12.82 -5.35 -20.90
N VAL A 40 -13.47 -6.47 -20.55
CA VAL A 40 -14.10 -6.70 -19.26
C VAL A 40 -13.50 -7.94 -18.61
N MET A 41 -13.18 -7.84 -17.34
CA MET A 41 -12.68 -8.94 -16.50
C MET A 41 -13.19 -8.77 -15.07
N SER A 42 -13.07 -9.81 -14.24
CA SER A 42 -13.39 -9.68 -12.80
C SER A 42 -12.38 -8.75 -12.11
N MET A 43 -12.77 -8.19 -10.96
CA MET A 43 -11.86 -7.37 -10.16
C MET A 43 -10.65 -8.16 -9.66
N GLU A 44 -10.85 -9.44 -9.33
CA GLU A 44 -9.79 -10.34 -8.87
C GLU A 44 -8.77 -10.58 -9.99
N SER A 45 -9.23 -10.89 -11.20
CA SER A 45 -8.35 -11.09 -12.36
C SER A 45 -7.57 -9.81 -12.71
N PHE A 46 -8.21 -8.64 -12.57
CA PHE A 46 -7.54 -7.36 -12.78
C PHE A 46 -6.44 -7.11 -11.72
N ALA A 47 -6.74 -7.32 -10.45
CA ALA A 47 -5.77 -7.14 -9.37
C ALA A 47 -4.58 -8.10 -9.49
N ALA A 48 -4.83 -9.35 -9.89
CA ALA A 48 -3.78 -10.32 -10.16
C ALA A 48 -2.85 -9.85 -11.30
N LEU A 49 -3.43 -9.31 -12.39
CA LEU A 49 -2.65 -8.76 -13.50
C LEU A 49 -1.77 -7.58 -13.08
N GLU A 50 -2.29 -6.66 -12.26
CA GLU A 50 -1.50 -5.54 -11.71
C GLU A 50 -0.37 -6.03 -10.80
N PHE A 51 -0.64 -7.03 -9.97
CA PHE A 51 0.35 -7.65 -9.10
C PHE A 51 1.46 -8.30 -9.92
N ASP A 52 1.12 -9.13 -10.91
CA ASP A 52 2.08 -9.79 -11.78
C ASP A 52 2.96 -8.76 -12.51
N SER A 53 2.37 -7.69 -13.05
CA SER A 53 3.12 -6.60 -13.67
C SER A 53 4.12 -5.97 -12.72
N THR A 54 3.76 -5.81 -11.45
CA THR A 54 4.65 -5.25 -10.42
C THR A 54 5.80 -6.20 -10.13
N VAL A 55 5.52 -7.49 -10.01
CA VAL A 55 6.54 -8.53 -9.80
C VAL A 55 7.52 -8.56 -10.98
N TYR A 56 7.03 -8.57 -12.22
CA TYR A 56 7.90 -8.55 -13.39
C TYR A 56 8.79 -7.30 -13.45
N ALA A 57 8.25 -6.13 -13.13
CA ALA A 57 9.04 -4.90 -13.06
C ALA A 57 10.16 -5.00 -12.02
N LYS A 58 9.88 -5.56 -10.83
CA LYS A 58 10.88 -5.76 -9.78
C LYS A 58 11.93 -6.80 -10.12
N LEU A 59 11.55 -7.87 -10.79
CA LEU A 59 12.50 -8.86 -11.30
C LEU A 59 13.43 -8.25 -12.35
N GLN A 60 12.89 -7.48 -13.30
CA GLN A 60 13.68 -6.79 -14.31
C GLN A 60 14.65 -5.77 -13.70
N GLU A 61 14.21 -5.05 -12.66
CA GLU A 61 15.06 -4.13 -11.91
C GLU A 61 16.24 -4.88 -11.25
N ALA A 62 15.97 -6.01 -10.61
CA ALA A 62 16.99 -6.84 -9.96
C ALA A 62 17.97 -7.48 -10.98
N GLU A 63 17.49 -7.91 -12.15
CA GLU A 63 18.34 -8.41 -13.23
C GLU A 63 19.30 -7.32 -13.73
N ARG A 64 18.77 -6.12 -13.98
CA ARG A 64 19.57 -4.97 -14.39
C ARG A 64 20.62 -4.58 -13.35
N GLU A 65 20.27 -4.63 -12.07
CA GLU A 65 21.23 -4.39 -10.99
C GLU A 65 22.30 -5.48 -10.94
N ALA A 66 21.92 -6.75 -11.07
CA ALA A 66 22.86 -7.87 -11.09
C ALA A 66 23.83 -7.82 -12.28
N GLU A 67 23.43 -7.25 -13.41
CA GLU A 67 24.30 -6.97 -14.55
C GLU A 67 25.24 -5.78 -14.29
N ALA A 68 24.77 -4.75 -13.59
CA ALA A 68 25.53 -3.54 -13.32
C ALA A 68 26.51 -3.68 -12.14
N THR A 69 26.24 -4.56 -11.18
CA THR A 69 27.07 -4.77 -9.99
C THR A 69 27.21 -6.25 -9.62
N ALA A 70 28.43 -6.64 -9.24
CA ALA A 70 28.74 -7.97 -8.75
C ALA A 70 28.51 -8.13 -7.23
N THR A 71 28.13 -7.06 -6.53
CA THR A 71 27.91 -7.08 -5.08
C THR A 71 26.69 -7.93 -4.75
N ARG A 72 26.84 -8.87 -3.81
CA ARG A 72 25.77 -9.74 -3.32
C ARG A 72 25.78 -9.71 -1.79
N TYR A 73 24.61 -9.56 -1.20
CA TYR A 73 24.42 -9.60 0.24
C TYR A 73 23.78 -10.91 0.65
N SER A 74 24.30 -11.53 1.70
CA SER A 74 23.65 -12.65 2.35
C SER A 74 22.47 -12.17 3.19
N SER A 75 21.53 -13.08 3.48
CA SER A 75 20.37 -12.78 4.35
C SER A 75 20.80 -12.26 5.72
N ALA A 76 21.90 -12.77 6.28
CA ALA A 76 22.43 -12.32 7.57
C ALA A 76 22.93 -10.87 7.53
N GLU A 77 23.63 -10.46 6.46
CA GLU A 77 24.12 -9.09 6.28
C GLU A 77 22.96 -8.11 6.09
N VAL A 78 21.99 -8.44 5.22
CA VAL A 78 20.80 -7.59 5.00
C VAL A 78 20.02 -7.39 6.30
N LEU A 79 19.77 -8.47 7.05
CA LEU A 79 19.03 -8.38 8.32
C LEU A 79 19.80 -7.61 9.40
N ALA A 80 21.13 -7.71 9.43
CA ALA A 80 21.96 -6.93 10.34
C ALA A 80 21.86 -5.43 10.02
N THR A 81 22.03 -5.04 8.75
CA THR A 81 21.92 -3.64 8.31
C THR A 81 20.51 -3.07 8.52
N LEU A 82 19.46 -3.85 8.25
CA LEU A 82 18.09 -3.41 8.49
C LEU A 82 17.82 -3.17 9.98
N ARG A 83 18.30 -4.05 10.87
CA ARG A 83 18.18 -3.86 12.32
C ARG A 83 18.90 -2.60 12.78
N GLU A 84 20.13 -2.39 12.30
CA GLU A 84 20.91 -1.18 12.60
C GLU A 84 20.21 0.10 12.12
N THR A 85 19.57 0.06 10.94
CA THR A 85 18.83 1.21 10.37
C THR A 85 17.52 1.49 11.12
N LEU A 86 16.91 0.45 11.70
CA LEU A 86 15.63 0.54 12.43
C LEU A 86 15.80 0.75 13.94
N GLU A 87 17.02 0.67 14.49
CA GLU A 87 17.29 1.07 15.86
C GLU A 87 16.99 2.57 16.01
N PRO A 88 15.94 2.97 16.75
CA PRO A 88 15.58 4.37 16.86
C PRO A 88 16.70 5.13 17.58
N GLN A 89 17.06 6.29 17.02
CA GLN A 89 17.43 7.46 17.81
C GLN A 89 16.59 7.46 19.09
N VAL A 90 17.24 7.22 20.24
CA VAL A 90 16.59 7.15 21.55
C VAL A 90 15.87 8.49 21.79
N ILE A 91 14.58 8.55 21.50
CA ILE A 91 13.70 9.59 22.04
C ILE A 91 13.70 9.32 23.54
N GLY A 92 14.31 10.25 24.27
CA GLY A 92 14.60 10.13 25.69
C GLY A 92 13.42 9.59 26.48
N THR A 93 13.72 8.67 27.38
CA THR A 93 12.86 8.23 28.48
C THR A 93 11.99 9.38 28.97
N PRO A 94 10.65 9.24 29.01
CA PRO A 94 9.81 10.28 29.57
C PRO A 94 10.20 10.50 31.04
N PRO A 95 10.28 11.76 31.51
CA PRO A 95 10.62 12.02 32.90
C PRO A 95 9.54 11.41 33.80
N ALA A 96 9.98 10.76 34.88
CA ALA A 96 9.10 10.16 35.87
C ALA A 96 8.10 11.20 36.39
N VAL A 97 6.80 10.90 36.27
CA VAL A 97 5.73 11.73 36.81
C VAL A 97 5.87 11.73 38.34
N PRO A 98 6.07 12.88 39.00
CA PRO A 98 6.10 12.90 40.46
C PRO A 98 4.69 12.62 40.97
N SER A 99 4.55 11.54 41.75
CA SER A 99 3.34 11.18 42.47
C SER A 99 2.90 12.33 43.37
N SER A 100 1.71 12.85 43.10
CA SER A 100 1.07 13.92 43.86
C SER A 100 0.69 13.42 45.26
N SER A 101 1.60 13.58 46.21
CA SER A 101 1.28 13.54 47.62
C SER A 101 2.27 14.41 48.38
N SER A 102 1.88 15.66 48.67
CA SER A 102 2.08 16.30 49.98
C SER A 102 1.95 17.83 49.92
N VAL A 103 0.95 18.31 50.65
CA VAL A 103 1.06 19.43 51.62
C VAL A 103 0.93 20.85 51.06
N GLU A 104 -0.33 21.27 50.96
CA GLU A 104 -0.96 22.25 51.87
C GLU A 104 -0.08 23.29 52.59
N SER A 105 -0.59 24.52 52.61
CA SER A 105 -0.39 25.59 53.60
C SER A 105 0.86 26.49 53.51
N ARG A 106 0.64 27.74 53.11
CA ARG A 106 1.08 29.00 53.76
C ARG A 106 0.67 30.19 52.87
N THR A 107 -0.48 30.81 53.12
CA THR A 107 -0.66 32.08 53.86
C THR A 107 0.24 33.25 53.47
N ALA A 108 -0.45 34.27 52.94
CA ALA A 108 -0.40 35.68 53.34
C ALA A 108 0.45 36.68 52.53
N ASP A 109 -0.27 37.74 52.13
CA ASP A 109 0.10 39.16 52.13
C ASP A 109 1.23 39.66 51.21
N VAL A 110 0.91 40.58 50.30
CA VAL A 110 1.02 42.06 50.53
C VAL A 110 0.58 42.83 49.27
N LYS A 111 -0.53 43.57 49.42
CA LYS A 111 -0.87 44.95 48.99
C LYS A 111 0.11 45.68 48.03
N THR A 112 -0.41 46.31 46.96
CA THR A 112 -0.32 47.78 46.69
C THR A 112 -0.67 48.18 45.23
N THR A 113 -1.82 48.85 45.10
CA THR A 113 -2.19 50.08 44.35
C THR A 113 -1.18 50.78 43.41
N ALA A 114 -1.64 51.15 42.20
CA ALA A 114 -1.69 52.53 41.62
C ALA A 114 -2.13 52.47 40.12
N HIS A 115 -3.30 53.02 39.75
CA HIS A 115 -3.52 54.33 39.08
C HIS A 115 -2.74 54.48 37.75
N VAL A 116 -3.39 54.71 36.60
CA VAL A 116 -4.33 55.79 36.23
C VAL A 116 -5.43 55.27 35.30
#